data_AF-A0A803MP90-F1
#
_entry.id   AF-A0A803MP90-F1
#
_cell.length_a   1.000
_cell.length_b   1.000
_cell.length_c   1.000
_cell.angle_alpha   90.00
_cell.angle_beta   90.00
_cell.angle_gamma   90.00
#
_symmetry.space_group_name_H-M   'P 1'
#
loop_
_entity.id
_entity.type
_entity.pdbx_description
1 polymer ?
#
loop_
_entity_poly.entity_id
_entity_poly.type
_entity_poly.pdbx_seq_one_letter_code
_entity_poly.pdbx_strand_id
1 'polypeptide(L)'
;MVFKQTPMWVRLLDVPLKKRSLEVMYDVGEFLGGFIEADESDPLGWRDSLRIKILVDINKPLRRGLFLAMGKNQSRWVDINYERLADF
;
A
#
# COMPACT_ATOMS: atom_id res chain seq x y z
N MET A 1 -13.75 -22.98 -10.65
CA MET A 1 -12.86 -22.31 -9.69
C MET A 1 -12.94 -20.82 -9.99
N VAL A 2 -13.37 -19.99 -9.03
CA VAL A 2 -13.52 -18.54 -9.27
C VAL A 2 -12.29 -17.85 -8.69
N PHE A 3 -11.48 -17.25 -9.56
CA PHE A 3 -10.37 -16.41 -9.14
C PHE A 3 -10.97 -15.09 -8.62
N LYS A 4 -10.88 -14.85 -7.31
CA LYS A 4 -11.46 -13.65 -6.68
C LYS A 4 -10.42 -12.69 -6.15
N GLN A 5 -9.23 -13.20 -5.85
CA GLN A 5 -8.18 -12.43 -5.23
C GLN A 5 -6.84 -12.72 -5.89
N THR A 6 -5.99 -11.71 -5.99
CA THR A 6 -4.64 -11.85 -6.53
C THR A 6 -3.65 -11.02 -5.72
N PRO A 7 -2.45 -11.55 -5.43
CA PRO A 7 -1.39 -10.75 -4.83
C PRO A 7 -0.92 -9.69 -5.82
N MET A 8 -0.84 -8.43 -5.39
CA MET A 8 -0.29 -7.31 -6.19
C MET A 8 0.67 -6.47 -5.36
N TRP A 9 1.73 -5.99 -6.00
CA TRP A 9 2.56 -4.93 -5.44
C TRP A 9 1.87 -3.58 -5.58
N VAL A 10 1.95 -2.78 -4.53
CA VAL A 10 1.34 -1.47 -4.44
C VAL A 10 2.36 -0.49 -3.89
N ARG A 11 2.47 0.67 -4.54
CA ARG A 11 3.28 1.79 -4.07
C ARG A 11 2.40 2.84 -3.41
N LEU A 12 2.78 3.22 -2.20
CA LEU A 12 2.26 4.37 -1.49
C LEU A 12 3.21 5.54 -1.74
N LEU A 13 2.72 6.56 -2.45
CA LEU A 13 3.51 7.74 -2.80
C LEU A 13 3.33 8.85 -1.77
N ASP A 14 4.34 9.71 -1.62
CA ASP A 14 4.29 10.89 -0.76
C ASP A 14 3.96 10.61 0.72
N VAL A 15 4.22 9.38 1.18
CA VAL A 15 4.05 9.00 2.59
C VAL A 15 5.04 9.80 3.45
N PRO A 16 4.57 10.57 4.44
CA PRO A 16 5.46 11.33 5.32
C PRO A 16 6.44 10.41 6.07
N LEU A 17 7.71 10.82 6.20
CA LEU A 17 8.77 10.04 6.87
C LEU A 17 8.36 9.51 8.25
N LYS A 18 7.64 10.32 9.04
CA LYS A 18 7.13 9.94 10.37
C LYS A 18 6.08 8.82 10.36
N LYS A 19 5.59 8.44 9.18
CA LYS A 19 4.58 7.40 8.95
C LYS A 19 5.10 6.26 8.08
N ARG A 20 6.42 6.14 7.93
CA ARG A 20 7.08 5.05 7.22
C ARG A 20 7.52 3.93 8.16
N SER A 21 6.61 3.45 9.00
CA SER A 21 6.84 2.29 9.85
C SER A 21 6.15 1.04 9.28
N LEU A 22 6.65 -0.14 9.64
CA LEU A 22 6.05 -1.42 9.26
C LEU A 22 4.60 -1.55 9.77
N GLU A 23 4.32 -1.03 10.96
CA GLU A 23 2.97 -0.97 11.53
C GLU A 23 2.00 -0.20 10.62
N VAL A 24 2.41 0.98 10.12
CA VAL A 24 1.58 1.76 9.18
C VAL A 24 1.40 1.02 7.86
N MET A 25 2.45 0.36 7.35
CA MET A 25 2.36 -0.44 6.13
C MET A 25 1.39 -1.61 6.28
N TYR A 26 1.42 -2.28 7.43
CA TYR A 26 0.51 -3.37 7.78
C TYR A 26 -0.94 -2.86 7.82
N ASP A 27 -1.21 -1.79 8.58
CA ASP A 27 -2.55 -1.21 8.69
C ASP A 27 -3.11 -0.78 7.33
N VAL A 28 -2.28 -0.14 6.50
CA VAL A 28 -2.67 0.24 5.14
C VAL A 28 -2.91 -0.99 4.28
N GLY A 29 -2.06 -2.02 4.37
CA GLY A 29 -2.22 -3.25 3.60
C GLY A 29 -3.51 -4.00 3.93
N GLU A 30 -3.81 -4.14 5.22
CA GLU A 30 -5.07 -4.71 5.72
C GLU A 30 -6.27 -3.90 5.25
N PHE A 31 -6.19 -2.56 5.30
CA PHE A 31 -7.25 -1.68 4.81
C PHE A 31 -7.52 -1.83 3.30
N LEU A 32 -6.49 -2.11 2.50
CA LEU A 32 -6.62 -2.22 1.04
C LEU A 32 -7.11 -3.60 0.56
N GLY A 33 -6.86 -4.67 1.31
CA GLY A 33 -7.33 -6.01 0.94
C GLY A 33 -6.69 -7.20 1.68
N GLY A 34 -5.66 -6.96 2.48
CA GLY A 34 -4.93 -7.96 3.25
C GLY A 34 -3.43 -7.85 2.97
N PHE A 35 -2.66 -7.49 4.00
CA PHE A 35 -1.21 -7.33 3.92
C PHE A 35 -0.54 -8.70 3.72
N ILE A 36 0.46 -8.75 2.83
CA ILE A 36 1.27 -9.95 2.60
C ILE A 36 2.71 -9.70 3.06
N GLU A 37 3.36 -8.69 2.48
CA GLU A 37 4.76 -8.37 2.78
C GLU A 37 5.07 -6.91 2.45
N ALA A 38 6.10 -6.36 3.10
CA ALA A 38 6.67 -5.05 2.76
C ALA A 38 7.96 -5.26 1.96
N ASP A 39 8.30 -4.34 1.08
CA ASP A 39 9.56 -4.37 0.34
C ASP A 39 10.75 -4.05 1.27
N GLU A 40 11.62 -5.03 1.47
CA GLU A 40 12.82 -4.91 2.32
C GLU A 40 14.01 -4.26 1.60
N SER A 41 13.90 -3.94 0.30
CA SER A 41 14.99 -3.30 -0.47
C SER A 41 15.28 -1.85 -0.06
N ASP A 42 14.42 -1.24 0.77
CA ASP A 42 14.61 0.08 1.36
C ASP A 42 14.31 0.05 2.87
N PRO A 43 15.19 -0.57 3.67
CA PRO A 43 14.95 -0.78 5.10
C PRO A 43 14.92 0.53 5.91
N LEU A 44 15.52 1.60 5.38
CA LEU A 44 15.48 2.92 5.99
C LEU A 44 14.22 3.70 5.57
N GLY A 45 13.50 3.27 4.54
CA GLY A 45 12.32 3.96 4.00
C GLY A 45 12.68 5.32 3.40
N TRP A 46 13.83 5.46 2.76
CA TRP A 46 14.32 6.73 2.18
C TRP A 46 13.84 6.98 0.75
N ARG A 47 13.34 5.96 0.05
CA ARG A 47 12.79 6.11 -1.30
C ARG A 47 11.57 7.01 -1.31
N ASP A 48 11.23 7.54 -2.47
CA ASP A 48 10.06 8.42 -2.63
C ASP A 48 8.71 7.71 -2.35
N SER A 49 8.72 6.38 -2.31
CA SER A 49 7.52 5.56 -2.10
C SER A 49 7.77 4.39 -1.16
N LEU A 50 6.77 4.02 -0.36
CA LEU A 50 6.72 2.72 0.28
C LEU A 50 6.13 1.70 -0.67
N ARG A 51 6.59 0.46 -0.61
CA ARG A 51 6.08 -0.63 -1.46
C ARG A 51 5.65 -1.79 -0.58
N ILE A 52 4.40 -2.21 -0.74
CA ILE A 52 3.79 -3.31 -0.02
C ILE A 52 3.12 -4.25 -1.00
N LYS A 53 3.02 -5.52 -0.65
CA LYS A 53 2.24 -6.50 -1.39
C LYS A 53 0.98 -6.80 -0.62
N ILE A 54 -0.15 -6.78 -1.33
CA ILE A 54 -1.47 -7.00 -0.75
C ILE A 54 -2.25 -8.02 -1.56
N LEU A 55 -3.28 -8.59 -0.94
CA LEU A 55 -4.24 -9.45 -1.59
C LEU A 55 -5.42 -8.62 -2.12
N VAL A 56 -5.47 -8.37 -3.43
CA VAL A 56 -6.49 -7.52 -4.07
C VAL A 56 -7.70 -8.35 -4.47
N ASP A 57 -8.91 -7.92 -4.08
CA ASP A 57 -10.17 -8.46 -4.62
C ASP A 57 -10.44 -7.86 -6.01
N ILE A 58 -10.36 -8.70 -7.04
CA ILE A 58 -10.45 -8.27 -8.45
C ILE A 58 -11.87 -7.85 -8.86
N ASN A 59 -12.87 -8.15 -8.02
CA ASN A 59 -14.26 -7.78 -8.27
C ASN A 59 -14.61 -6.39 -7.74
N LYS A 60 -13.68 -5.74 -7.03
CA LYS A 60 -13.85 -4.41 -6.45
C LYS A 60 -13.00 -3.38 -7.19
N PRO A 61 -13.46 -2.13 -7.29
CA PRO A 61 -12.65 -1.05 -7.84
C PRO A 61 -11.39 -0.84 -7.00
N LEU A 62 -10.27 -0.60 -7.67
CA LEU A 62 -9.00 -0.29 -7.03
C LEU A 62 -9.02 1.13 -6.46
N ARG A 63 -8.70 1.25 -5.17
CA ARG A 63 -8.57 2.56 -4.50
C ARG A 63 -7.33 3.27 -5.00
N ARG A 64 -7.47 4.52 -5.47
CA ARG A 64 -6.36 5.34 -5.99
C ARG A 64 -5.60 6.12 -4.92
N GLY A 65 -6.15 6.21 -3.71
CA GLY A 65 -5.49 6.86 -2.60
C GLY A 65 -6.27 6.70 -1.30
N LEU A 66 -5.67 7.16 -0.22
CA LEU A 66 -6.25 7.13 1.12
C LEU A 66 -5.82 8.37 1.92
N PHE A 67 -6.59 8.67 2.96
CA PHE A 67 -6.19 9.66 3.96
C PHE A 67 -5.45 8.95 5.10
N LEU A 68 -4.17 9.27 5.26
CA LEU A 68 -3.34 8.77 6.34
C LEU A 68 -3.42 9.71 7.54
N ALA A 69 -3.78 9.18 8.70
CA ALA A 69 -3.88 9.96 9.93
C ALA A 69 -2.50 10.44 10.39
N MET A 70 -2.35 11.75 10.60
CA MET A 70 -1.12 12.41 11.03
C MET A 70 -1.09 12.75 12.52
N GLY A 71 -2.13 12.38 13.27
CA GLY A 71 -2.39 12.82 14.66
C GLY A 71 -3.28 14.07 14.71
N LYS A 72 -3.65 14.55 15.91
CA LYS A 72 -4.43 15.79 16.18
C LYS A 72 -5.37 16.27 15.03
N ASN A 73 -6.35 15.43 14.63
CA ASN A 73 -7.32 15.72 13.57
C ASN A 73 -6.73 16.14 12.20
N GLN A 74 -5.47 15.82 11.95
CA GLN A 74 -4.82 16.03 10.66
C GLN A 74 -4.73 14.71 9.92
N SER A 75 -5.00 14.76 8.62
CA SER A 75 -4.74 13.65 7.70
C SER A 75 -4.10 14.19 6.43
N ARG A 76 -3.38 13.32 5.73
CA ARG A 76 -2.75 13.64 4.45
C ARG A 76 -3.18 12.63 3.40
N TRP A 77 -3.49 13.11 2.21
CA TRP A 77 -3.73 12.22 1.06
C TRP A 77 -2.44 11.53 0.66
N VAL A 78 -2.53 10.23 0.42
CA VAL A 78 -1.46 9.35 -0.05
C VAL A 78 -1.96 8.67 -1.31
N ASP A 79 -1.22 8.81 -2.41
CA ASP A 79 -1.55 8.16 -3.67
C ASP A 79 -1.12 6.69 -3.66
N ILE A 80 -1.94 5.86 -4.32
CA ILE A 80 -1.80 4.41 -4.40
C ILE A 80 -1.66 4.02 -5.86
N ASN A 81 -0.50 3.45 -6.19
CA ASN A 81 -0.22 2.91 -7.52
C ASN A 81 -0.09 1.39 -7.45
N TYR A 82 -0.90 0.67 -8.22
CA TYR A 82 -0.80 -0.78 -8.37
C TYR A 82 0.21 -1.09 -9.46
N GLU A 83 1.19 -1.92 -9.15
CA GLU A 83 2.13 -2.42 -10.15
C GLU A 83 1.46 -3.52 -10.96
N ARG A 84 1.68 -3.52 -12.28
CA ARG A 84 1.22 -4.61 -13.13
C ARG A 84 1.85 -5.92 -12.65
N LEU A 85 1.05 -6.97 -12.48
CA LEU A 85 1.58 -8.33 -12.64
C LEU A 85 2.10 -8.39 -14.07
N ALA A 86 3.42 -8.50 -14.22
CA ALA A 86 4.21 -8.50 -15.46
C ALA A 86 3.41 -8.51 -16.79
N ASP A 87 3.78 -7.62 -17.72
CA ASP A 87 3.52 -7.86 -19.14
C ASP A 87 4.28 -9.15 -19.51
N PHE A 88 3.56 -10.28 -19.60
CA PHE A 88 4.10 -11.59 -19.97
C PHE A 88 4.48 -11.64 -21.45
#